data_AF-A0A9X8N9G6-F1
#
_entry.id   AF-A0A9X8N9G6-F1
#
_cell.length_a   1.000
_cell.length_b   1.000
_cell.length_c   1.000
_cell.angle_alpha   90.00
_cell.angle_beta   90.00
_cell.angle_gamma   90.00
#
_symmetry.space_group_name_H-M   'P 1'
#
loop_
_entity.id
_entity.type
_entity.pdbx_description
1 polymer ?
#
loop_
_entity_poly.entity_id
_entity_poly.type
_entity_poly.pdbx_seq_one_letter_code
_entity_poly.pdbx_strand_id
1 'polypeptide(L)'
;MGLIGGAGPQYFAWQSWKLGWTDDSQVVCRASTGSDTVRLTAVEYGSGTKMAVLPTSPTTAYVVESRRAVQADASLCSTGALVYKVDSSVQTGAGPIQVVDAKPNTTPKPGCRPLDDAPYWAGETFTDSAAGVAIEVLSADGYGETVRVTKT
;
A
#
# COMPACT_ATOMS: atom_id res chain seq x y z
N MET A 1 -10.71 8.77 -10.58
CA MET A 1 -9.30 8.98 -10.99
C MET A 1 -8.51 9.51 -9.80
N GLY A 2 -7.22 9.13 -9.68
CA GLY A 2 -6.32 9.75 -8.69
C GLY A 2 -6.07 11.23 -9.00
N LEU A 3 -5.65 12.01 -8.01
CA LEU A 3 -5.36 13.43 -8.18
C LEU A 3 -4.02 13.60 -8.93
N ILE A 4 -4.06 14.14 -10.14
CA ILE A 4 -2.88 14.30 -11.03
C ILE A 4 -1.77 15.18 -10.43
N GLY A 5 -2.11 16.04 -9.47
CA GLY A 5 -1.16 16.89 -8.72
C GLY A 5 -1.08 16.50 -7.26
N GLY A 6 -1.17 15.21 -6.95
CA GLY A 6 -0.90 14.67 -5.60
C GLY A 6 0.60 14.68 -5.30
N ALA A 7 0.96 14.60 -4.01
CA ALA A 7 2.35 14.70 -3.55
C ALA A 7 3.21 13.46 -3.87
N GLY A 8 2.58 12.32 -4.15
CA GLY A 8 3.24 11.05 -4.50
C GLY A 8 2.97 10.64 -5.94
N PRO A 9 3.76 11.11 -6.93
CA PRO A 9 3.55 10.77 -8.34
C PRO A 9 4.09 9.39 -8.73
N GLN A 10 4.85 8.70 -7.87
CA GLN A 10 5.28 7.33 -8.13
C GLN A 10 4.07 6.41 -8.28
N TYR A 11 4.10 5.56 -9.30
CA TYR A 11 3.07 4.56 -9.51
C TYR A 11 2.96 3.63 -8.30
N PHE A 12 1.75 3.21 -7.94
CA PHE A 12 1.64 2.14 -6.95
C PHE A 12 2.28 0.85 -7.51
N ALA A 13 2.78 0.02 -6.61
CA ALA A 13 3.37 -1.28 -6.92
C ALA A 13 2.41 -2.14 -7.76
N TRP A 14 1.11 -2.03 -7.52
CA TRP A 14 0.09 -2.72 -8.31
C TRP A 14 0.09 -2.35 -9.79
N GLN A 15 0.17 -1.05 -10.14
CA GLN A 15 0.27 -0.63 -11.54
C GLN A 15 1.62 -1.01 -12.12
N SER A 16 2.71 -0.81 -11.37
CA SER A 16 4.06 -1.20 -11.78
C SER A 16 4.15 -2.69 -12.12
N TRP A 17 3.53 -3.55 -11.32
CA TRP A 17 3.42 -5.00 -11.56
C TRP A 17 2.64 -5.32 -12.83
N LYS A 18 1.46 -4.72 -13.02
CA LYS A 18 0.68 -4.92 -14.26
C LYS A 18 1.39 -4.45 -15.53
N LEU A 19 2.29 -3.48 -15.41
CA LEU A 19 3.11 -2.97 -16.52
C LEU A 19 4.39 -3.80 -16.75
N GLY A 20 4.69 -4.77 -15.89
CA GLY A 20 5.89 -5.61 -15.98
C GLY A 20 7.18 -4.91 -15.51
N TRP A 21 7.08 -3.86 -14.69
CA TRP A 21 8.25 -3.19 -14.11
C TRP A 21 8.59 -3.73 -12.72
N THR A 22 7.59 -4.24 -12.00
CA THR A 22 7.76 -5.06 -10.81
C THR A 22 7.58 -6.51 -11.23
N ASP A 23 8.55 -7.38 -10.94
CA ASP A 23 8.47 -8.79 -11.28
C ASP A 23 7.60 -9.60 -10.29
N ASP A 24 7.06 -10.74 -10.73
CA ASP A 24 6.29 -11.66 -9.87
C ASP A 24 7.04 -12.05 -8.58
N SER A 25 8.37 -12.20 -8.67
CA SER A 25 9.23 -12.51 -7.51
C SER A 25 9.28 -11.40 -6.46
N GLN A 26 8.85 -10.18 -6.80
CA GLN A 26 8.77 -9.03 -5.90
C GLN A 26 7.39 -8.87 -5.27
N VAL A 27 6.46 -9.80 -5.53
CA VAL A 27 5.09 -9.78 -5.03
C VAL A 27 4.87 -10.97 -4.11
N VAL A 28 4.43 -10.71 -2.87
CA VAL A 28 3.95 -11.76 -1.98
C VAL A 28 2.44 -11.82 -2.02
N CYS A 29 1.86 -12.96 -2.36
CA CYS A 29 0.41 -13.13 -2.42
C CYS A 29 -0.08 -14.05 -1.30
N ARG A 30 -0.86 -13.50 -0.37
CA ARG A 30 -1.54 -14.23 0.72
C ARG A 30 -2.94 -14.62 0.29
N ALA A 31 -3.02 -15.57 -0.64
CA ALA A 31 -4.28 -16.05 -1.22
C ALA A 31 -5.08 -16.95 -0.26
N SER A 32 -4.40 -17.75 0.55
CA SER A 32 -5.02 -18.69 1.51
C SER A 32 -5.13 -18.09 2.90
N THR A 33 -5.96 -18.69 3.75
CA THR A 33 -6.05 -18.33 5.17
C THR A 33 -4.71 -18.54 5.89
N GLY A 34 -4.49 -17.79 6.96
CA GLY A 34 -3.24 -17.75 7.72
C GLY A 34 -2.53 -16.41 7.60
N SER A 35 -1.26 -16.38 8.00
CA SER A 35 -0.47 -15.16 8.04
C SER A 35 0.95 -15.33 7.50
N ASP A 36 1.49 -14.26 6.93
CA ASP A 36 2.91 -14.12 6.60
C ASP A 36 3.51 -12.93 7.31
N THR A 37 4.81 -13.02 7.60
CA THR A 37 5.63 -11.84 7.87
C THR A 37 6.46 -11.51 6.64
N VAL A 38 6.26 -10.32 6.08
CA VAL A 38 6.84 -9.89 4.81
C VAL A 38 7.69 -8.64 5.03
N ARG A 39 8.94 -8.69 4.57
CA ARG A 39 9.79 -7.49 4.50
C ARG A 39 9.55 -6.78 3.17
N LEU A 40 8.90 -5.62 3.24
CA LEU A 40 8.71 -4.73 2.11
C LEU A 40 9.92 -3.81 1.94
N THR A 41 10.26 -3.53 0.69
CA THR A 41 11.20 -2.49 0.29
C THR A 41 10.40 -1.43 -0.46
N ALA A 42 10.62 -0.16 -0.13
CA ALA A 42 9.86 0.93 -0.71
C ALA A 42 9.88 0.91 -2.25
N VAL A 43 8.75 1.29 -2.85
CA VAL A 43 8.51 1.21 -4.30
C VAL A 43 9.44 2.12 -5.10
N GLU A 44 10.03 3.12 -4.46
CA GLU A 44 10.99 4.04 -5.03
C GLU A 44 12.39 3.39 -5.18
N TYR A 45 12.66 2.28 -4.49
CA TYR A 45 13.89 1.52 -4.68
C TYR A 45 13.71 0.43 -5.75
N GLY A 46 14.81 -0.07 -6.33
CA GLY A 46 14.73 -1.05 -7.43
C GLY A 46 14.39 -2.49 -6.99
N SER A 47 15.13 -3.04 -6.03
CA SER A 47 15.04 -4.47 -5.66
C SER A 47 14.20 -4.73 -4.41
N GLY A 48 13.99 -6.02 -4.10
CA GLY A 48 13.24 -6.48 -2.93
C GLY A 48 11.73 -6.58 -3.18
N THR A 49 11.00 -7.12 -2.20
CA THR A 49 9.55 -7.27 -2.24
C THR A 49 8.87 -5.90 -2.22
N LYS A 50 8.04 -5.61 -3.22
CA LYS A 50 7.40 -4.30 -3.40
C LYS A 50 6.01 -4.21 -2.79
N MET A 51 5.31 -5.33 -2.75
CA MET A 51 3.98 -5.37 -2.16
C MET A 51 3.64 -6.76 -1.62
N ALA A 52 2.72 -6.76 -0.66
CA ALA A 52 1.95 -7.93 -0.29
C ALA A 52 0.48 -7.75 -0.71
N VAL A 53 -0.10 -8.78 -1.29
CA VAL A 53 -1.47 -8.80 -1.83
C VAL A 53 -2.31 -9.80 -1.05
N LEU A 54 -3.47 -9.37 -0.58
CA LEU A 54 -4.48 -10.20 0.07
C LEU A 54 -5.76 -10.20 -0.77
N PRO A 55 -5.95 -11.18 -1.67
CA PRO A 55 -7.19 -11.30 -2.44
C PRO A 55 -8.40 -11.52 -1.53
N THR A 56 -9.47 -10.76 -1.72
CA THR A 56 -10.72 -10.83 -0.94
C THR A 56 -11.90 -11.36 -1.76
N SER A 57 -11.80 -11.35 -3.10
CA SER A 57 -12.74 -11.99 -4.03
C SER A 57 -12.03 -12.28 -5.36
N PRO A 58 -12.71 -12.83 -6.39
CA PRO A 58 -12.13 -12.96 -7.73
C PRO A 58 -11.66 -11.65 -8.36
N THR A 59 -12.20 -10.50 -7.93
CA THR A 59 -11.88 -9.18 -8.54
C THR A 59 -11.32 -8.17 -7.55
N THR A 60 -11.36 -8.44 -6.25
CA THR A 60 -10.93 -7.50 -5.21
C THR A 60 -9.77 -8.01 -4.37
N ALA A 61 -8.90 -7.10 -3.93
CA ALA A 61 -7.81 -7.39 -3.02
C ALA A 61 -7.47 -6.17 -2.15
N TYR A 62 -6.91 -6.43 -0.98
CA TYR A 62 -6.10 -5.43 -0.28
C TYR A 62 -4.64 -5.57 -0.69
N VAL A 63 -3.95 -4.45 -0.82
CA VAL A 63 -2.52 -4.41 -1.10
C VAL A 63 -1.87 -3.50 -0.07
N VAL A 64 -0.70 -3.93 0.41
CA VAL A 64 0.20 -3.09 1.20
C VAL A 64 1.53 -2.96 0.48
N GLU A 65 1.99 -1.73 0.33
CA GLU A 65 3.30 -1.39 -0.23
C GLU A 65 4.02 -0.41 0.70
N SER A 66 5.33 -0.31 0.56
CA SER A 66 6.13 0.67 1.31
C SER A 66 6.37 1.92 0.46
N ARG A 67 6.20 3.11 1.05
CA ARG A 67 6.44 4.41 0.40
C ARG A 67 7.47 5.21 1.17
N ARG A 68 8.35 5.90 0.46
CA ARG A 68 9.42 6.74 1.03
C ARG A 68 9.48 8.07 0.29
N ALA A 69 9.68 9.15 1.03
CA ALA A 69 9.84 10.50 0.47
C ALA A 69 11.20 10.68 -0.25
N VAL A 70 11.43 9.91 -1.31
CA VAL A 70 12.66 9.89 -2.11
C VAL A 70 12.32 9.73 -3.59
N GLN A 71 13.27 10.06 -4.47
CA GLN A 71 13.11 9.95 -5.93
C GLN A 71 11.82 10.63 -6.43
N ALA A 72 10.98 9.94 -7.21
CA ALA A 72 9.73 10.49 -7.73
C ALA A 72 8.80 11.00 -6.61
N ASP A 73 8.86 10.38 -5.44
CA ASP A 73 8.05 10.68 -4.26
C ASP A 73 8.74 11.62 -3.27
N ALA A 74 9.80 12.34 -3.66
CA ALA A 74 10.56 13.24 -2.78
C ALA A 74 9.73 14.32 -2.06
N SER A 75 8.51 14.59 -2.52
CA SER A 75 7.60 15.59 -1.93
C SER A 75 6.47 14.99 -1.07
N LEU A 76 6.49 13.69 -0.78
CA LEU A 76 5.50 13.07 0.10
C LEU A 76 5.47 13.74 1.49
N CYS A 77 4.27 14.00 1.99
CA CYS A 77 4.07 14.51 3.35
C CYS A 77 4.29 13.46 4.45
N SER A 78 4.17 12.18 4.09
CA SER A 78 4.29 11.05 4.98
C SER A 78 4.92 9.85 4.27
N THR A 79 5.42 8.91 5.05
CA THR A 79 6.22 7.77 4.62
C THR A 79 5.80 6.60 5.50
N GLY A 80 5.73 5.39 4.94
CA GLY A 80 5.22 4.23 5.68
C GLY A 80 4.65 3.13 4.78
N ALA A 81 3.96 2.18 5.40
CA ALA A 81 3.17 1.17 4.71
C ALA A 81 1.85 1.78 4.22
N LEU A 82 1.70 1.93 2.91
CA LEU A 82 0.47 2.39 2.28
C LEU A 82 -0.44 1.21 1.99
N VAL A 83 -1.64 1.22 2.57
CA VAL A 83 -2.66 0.19 2.34
C VAL A 83 -3.71 0.73 1.37
N TYR A 84 -4.11 -0.07 0.39
CA TYR A 84 -5.20 0.28 -0.53
C TYR A 84 -5.98 -0.94 -0.96
N LYS A 85 -7.25 -0.71 -1.30
CA LYS A 85 -8.12 -1.70 -1.94
C LYS A 85 -8.01 -1.57 -3.45
N VAL A 86 -7.94 -2.71 -4.11
CA VAL A 86 -8.04 -2.88 -5.55
C VAL A 86 -9.39 -3.52 -5.86
N ASP A 87 -10.08 -2.99 -6.87
CA ASP A 87 -11.22 -3.62 -7.52
C ASP A 87 -11.04 -3.60 -9.04
N SER A 88 -10.73 -4.76 -9.59
CA SER A 88 -10.50 -4.94 -11.03
C SER A 88 -11.78 -4.97 -11.87
N SER A 89 -12.96 -5.08 -11.24
CA SER A 89 -14.25 -4.98 -11.91
C SER A 89 -14.69 -3.53 -12.18
N VAL A 90 -14.07 -2.56 -11.49
CA VAL A 90 -14.34 -1.14 -11.65
C VAL A 90 -13.58 -0.60 -12.88
N GLN A 91 -14.32 0.07 -13.77
CA GLN A 91 -13.76 0.64 -14.98
C GLN A 91 -12.65 1.68 -14.69
N THR A 92 -11.63 1.71 -15.55
CA THR A 92 -10.64 2.80 -15.54
C THR A 92 -11.33 4.16 -15.59
N GLY A 93 -10.87 5.11 -14.78
CA GLY A 93 -11.57 6.40 -14.59
C GLY A 93 -12.38 6.44 -13.30
N ALA A 94 -13.05 5.35 -12.93
CA ALA A 94 -14.01 5.29 -11.83
C ALA A 94 -13.38 5.02 -10.44
N GLY A 95 -12.05 4.91 -10.36
CA GLY A 95 -11.33 4.72 -9.10
C GLY A 95 -11.23 3.25 -8.64
N PRO A 96 -10.63 2.35 -9.44
CA PRO A 96 -10.42 0.96 -9.06
C PRO A 96 -9.38 0.77 -7.94
N ILE A 97 -8.69 1.84 -7.53
CA ILE A 97 -7.76 1.86 -6.41
C ILE A 97 -8.28 2.87 -5.40
N GLN A 98 -8.45 2.43 -4.15
CA GLN A 98 -8.91 3.25 -3.05
C GLN A 98 -7.92 3.12 -1.89
N VAL A 99 -7.20 4.21 -1.60
CA VAL A 99 -6.27 4.27 -0.45
C VAL A 99 -7.07 4.21 0.84
N VAL A 100 -6.58 3.40 1.79
CA VAL A 100 -7.06 3.38 3.16
C VAL A 100 -6.23 4.36 3.97
N ASP A 101 -6.92 5.30 4.60
CA ASP A 101 -6.27 6.30 5.45
C ASP A 101 -6.03 5.74 6.86
N ALA A 102 -4.77 5.71 7.29
CA ALA A 102 -4.41 5.37 8.66
C ALA A 102 -4.91 6.40 9.68
N LYS A 103 -5.14 7.65 9.26
CA LYS A 103 -5.42 8.79 10.15
C LYS A 103 -6.68 9.57 9.75
N PRO A 104 -7.84 8.91 9.53
CA PRO A 104 -9.03 9.50 8.91
C PRO A 104 -9.70 10.60 9.73
N ASN A 105 -9.41 10.67 11.03
CA ASN A 105 -9.96 11.65 11.96
C ASN A 105 -8.94 12.73 12.32
N THR A 106 -7.83 12.82 11.60
CA THR A 106 -6.78 13.80 11.83
C THR A 106 -6.76 14.82 10.71
N THR A 107 -6.34 16.04 11.04
CA THR A 107 -6.07 17.06 10.03
C THR A 107 -4.61 16.92 9.60
N PRO A 108 -4.33 16.69 8.30
CA PRO A 108 -2.97 16.64 7.80
C PRO A 108 -2.21 17.94 8.07
N LYS A 109 -0.87 17.87 8.04
CA LYS A 109 -0.01 19.05 8.18
C LYS A 109 -0.36 20.13 7.15
N PRO A 110 -0.16 21.43 7.46
CA PRO A 110 -0.34 22.50 6.48
C PRO A 110 0.43 22.23 5.18
N GLY A 111 -0.26 22.35 4.04
CA GLY A 111 0.29 22.02 2.72
C GLY A 111 0.03 20.58 2.26
N CYS A 112 -0.44 19.71 3.14
CA CYS A 112 -0.83 18.33 2.83
C CYS A 112 -2.35 18.19 2.69
N ARG A 113 -2.77 17.20 1.90
CA ARG A 113 -4.18 16.85 1.64
C ARG A 113 -4.61 15.65 2.49
N PRO A 114 -5.92 15.37 2.61
CA PRO A 114 -6.45 14.32 3.48
C PRO A 114 -5.85 12.91 3.35
N LEU A 115 -5.27 12.54 2.21
CA LEU A 115 -4.64 11.22 2.02
C LEU A 115 -3.11 11.26 2.00
N ASP A 116 -2.50 12.43 2.15
CA ASP A 116 -1.05 12.56 2.08
C ASP A 116 -0.35 12.06 3.37
N ASP A 117 -1.10 11.77 4.43
CA ASP A 117 -0.67 11.14 5.68
C ASP A 117 -1.28 9.75 5.93
N ALA A 118 -1.88 9.17 4.89
CA ALA A 118 -2.48 7.83 4.89
C ALA A 118 -1.56 6.66 5.28
N PRO A 119 -0.22 6.66 5.04
CA PRO A 119 0.61 5.51 5.40
C PRO A 119 0.59 5.18 6.89
N TYR A 120 0.58 3.87 7.17
CA TYR A 120 0.75 3.27 8.49
C TYR A 120 2.24 3.17 8.85
N TRP A 121 2.56 3.42 10.11
CA TRP A 121 3.90 3.31 10.69
C TRP A 121 4.00 2.11 11.64
N ALA A 122 5.23 1.79 12.07
CA ALA A 122 5.49 0.70 13.00
C ALA A 122 4.63 0.80 14.27
N GLY A 123 3.97 -0.31 14.62
CA GLY A 123 3.02 -0.42 15.72
C GLY A 123 1.56 -0.19 15.32
N GLU A 124 1.29 0.34 14.12
CA GLU A 124 -0.07 0.58 13.63
C GLU A 124 -0.60 -0.64 12.88
N THR A 125 -1.94 -0.74 12.79
CA THR A 125 -2.62 -1.88 12.18
C THR A 125 -3.85 -1.44 11.41
N PHE A 126 -4.02 -2.00 10.22
CA PHE A 126 -5.26 -1.96 9.46
C PHE A 126 -6.02 -3.27 9.63
N THR A 127 -7.35 -3.18 9.78
CA THR A 127 -8.24 -4.35 9.85
C THR A 127 -9.52 -4.10 9.07
N ASP A 128 -9.91 -5.06 8.24
CA ASP A 128 -11.26 -5.20 7.67
C ASP A 128 -11.77 -6.60 7.99
N SER A 129 -12.60 -6.71 9.03
CA SER A 129 -13.16 -7.98 9.49
C SER A 129 -14.20 -8.54 8.52
N ALA A 130 -14.88 -7.70 7.73
CA ALA A 130 -15.84 -8.16 6.73
C ALA A 130 -15.14 -8.81 5.54
N ALA A 131 -13.94 -8.34 5.20
CA ALA A 131 -13.09 -8.92 4.17
C ALA A 131 -12.12 -10.00 4.70
N GLY A 132 -12.08 -10.24 6.01
CA GLY A 132 -11.17 -11.19 6.65
C GLY A 132 -9.70 -10.81 6.51
N VAL A 133 -9.37 -9.51 6.58
CA VAL A 133 -8.01 -8.98 6.36
C VAL A 133 -7.51 -8.21 7.58
N ALA A 134 -6.26 -8.47 7.96
CA ALA A 134 -5.49 -7.62 8.87
C ALA A 134 -4.07 -7.41 8.35
N ILE A 135 -3.55 -6.19 8.50
CA ILE A 135 -2.18 -5.80 8.12
C ILE A 135 -1.57 -5.06 9.31
N GLU A 136 -0.61 -5.69 9.99
CA GLU A 136 0.13 -5.12 11.11
C GLU A 136 1.50 -4.64 10.63
N VAL A 137 1.89 -3.40 10.92
CA VAL A 137 3.24 -2.92 10.65
C VAL A 137 4.12 -3.22 11.86
N LEU A 138 4.94 -4.26 11.77
CA LEU A 138 5.75 -4.74 12.89
C LEU A 138 6.96 -3.84 13.16
N SER A 139 7.63 -3.39 12.11
CA SER A 139 8.80 -2.52 12.19
C SER A 139 8.98 -1.71 10.91
N ALA A 140 9.72 -0.60 11.01
CA ALA A 140 10.05 0.27 9.89
C ALA A 140 11.50 0.75 10.01
N ASP A 141 12.17 0.94 8.87
CA ASP A 141 13.48 1.58 8.76
C ASP A 141 13.57 2.50 7.54
N GLY A 142 14.76 3.00 7.19
CA GLY A 142 14.93 3.90 6.04
C GLY A 142 14.57 3.30 4.67
N TYR A 143 14.46 1.97 4.56
CA TYR A 143 14.26 1.26 3.30
C TYR A 143 12.86 0.66 3.14
N GLY A 144 12.18 0.35 4.25
CA GLY A 144 10.78 -0.07 4.20
C GLY A 144 10.25 -0.62 5.51
N GLU A 145 9.15 -1.36 5.42
CA GLU A 145 8.43 -1.94 6.55
C GLU A 145 8.54 -3.46 6.57
N THR A 146 8.60 -4.04 7.77
CA THR A 146 8.24 -5.44 7.98
C THR A 146 6.79 -5.48 8.42
N VAL A 147 5.94 -6.15 7.64
CA VAL A 147 4.50 -6.24 7.90
C VAL A 147 4.09 -7.69 8.18
N ARG A 148 3.10 -7.89 9.04
CA ARG A 148 2.35 -9.15 9.10
C ARG A 148 1.06 -8.98 8.34
N VAL A 149 0.85 -9.82 7.33
CA VAL A 149 -0.39 -9.86 6.55
C VAL A 149 -1.17 -11.11 6.93
N THR A 150 -2.42 -10.94 7.34
CA THR A 150 -3.27 -12.02 7.83
C THR A 150 -4.56 -12.07 7.05
N LYS A 151 -4.94 -13.28 6.63
CA LYS A 151 -6.23 -13.57 5.99
C LYS A 151 -6.95 -14.65 6.81
N THR A 152 -8.21 -14.42 7.15
CA THR A 152 -9.05 -15.33 7.96
C THR A 152 -10.19 -15.93 7.16
#